data_AF-A0A816HD39-F1
#
_entry.id   AF-A0A816HD39-F1
#
_cell.length_a   1.000
_cell.length_b   1.000
_cell.length_c   1.000
_cell.angle_alpha   90.00
_cell.angle_beta   90.00
_cell.angle_gamma   90.00
#
_symmetry.space_group_name_H-M   'P 1'
#
loop_
_entity.id
_entity.type
_entity.pdbx_description
1 polymer ?
#
loop_
_entity_poly.entity_id
_entity_poly.type
_entity_poly.pdbx_seq_one_letter_code
_entity_poly.pdbx_strand_id
1 'polypeptide(L)'
;MLELTDITARQFRILLGAETLATILLRSTNRQYRNNEDQQSQERFHDLASQRDSIFTGKILIDMDARHITIEAIHTHPTTHEQKKIVYQHALLDTETSIQGLLERLTVYGKSRNVQLLQLIDLNLLSAESAYDEKQKFETLKERLDECAAYRRSMIIYDLDSLIGINRSEGNASTGRTTNLSLINHNIYTHIKDKFQNTYIQAVSNSDNDNTIVSDEKWSVVVIREPFLLHQFRDDVKFTLSNDEIEEEEEENRRATERIKCVQCNDFYIEQDNRMGACVHHDGFIYDNYSSRLEVWTQRGAIEQLLKEEARSIQPSAYGMQASEQKEHLERMKQRFKFICCHQTLFIGGMMGGCKKGKHSSPNVTVEKWEETCHENEDYRNKRLSLLRSRI
;
A
#
# COMPACT_ATOMS: atom_id res chain seq x y z
N MET A 1 16.97 -45.55 0.75
CA MET A 1 16.27 -45.41 -0.56
C MET A 1 16.51 -44.04 -1.18
N LEU A 2 16.20 -42.93 -0.49
CA LEU A 2 16.46 -41.57 -1.01
C LEU A 2 17.92 -41.27 -1.34
N GLU A 3 18.89 -41.77 -0.57
CA GLU A 3 20.32 -41.59 -0.88
C GLU A 3 20.73 -42.28 -2.20
N LEU A 4 20.22 -43.48 -2.45
CA LEU A 4 20.42 -44.18 -3.73
C LEU A 4 19.74 -43.42 -4.88
N THR A 5 18.54 -42.87 -4.65
CA THR A 5 17.86 -42.00 -5.63
C THR A 5 18.66 -40.73 -5.91
N ASP A 6 19.30 -40.13 -4.90
CA ASP A 6 20.18 -38.95 -5.08
C ASP A 6 21.40 -39.30 -5.94
N ILE A 7 22.08 -40.40 -5.63
CA ILE A 7 23.23 -40.86 -6.41
C ILE A 7 22.84 -41.06 -7.88
N THR A 8 21.74 -41.76 -8.13
CA THR A 8 21.21 -41.99 -9.49
C THR A 8 20.81 -40.67 -10.16
N ALA A 9 20.10 -39.78 -9.47
CA ALA A 9 19.68 -38.49 -10.03
C ALA A 9 20.89 -37.62 -10.41
N ARG A 10 21.95 -37.60 -9.60
CA ARG A 10 23.21 -36.91 -9.95
C ARG A 10 23.90 -37.53 -11.15
N GLN A 11 23.94 -38.86 -11.24
CA GLN A 11 24.52 -39.57 -12.40
C GLN A 11 23.80 -39.21 -13.71
N PHE A 12 22.48 -39.11 -13.68
CA PHE A 12 21.66 -38.73 -14.84
C PHE A 12 21.43 -37.22 -14.98
N ARG A 13 22.05 -36.39 -14.13
CA ARG A 13 21.86 -34.93 -14.10
C ARG A 13 20.40 -34.49 -14.00
N ILE A 14 19.58 -35.25 -13.27
CA ILE A 14 18.19 -34.91 -12.97
C ILE A 14 18.20 -33.96 -11.78
N LEU A 15 18.29 -32.67 -12.08
CA LEU A 15 18.44 -31.59 -11.11
C LEU A 15 17.16 -30.73 -11.03
N LEU A 16 16.93 -30.19 -9.84
CA LEU A 16 15.99 -29.12 -9.55
C LEU A 16 16.80 -27.93 -9.01
N GLY A 17 17.09 -26.98 -9.89
CA GLY A 17 18.08 -25.93 -9.62
C GLY A 17 19.47 -26.51 -9.52
N ALA A 18 20.17 -26.26 -8.41
CA ALA A 18 21.52 -26.75 -8.17
C ALA A 18 21.60 -28.16 -7.54
N GLU A 19 20.46 -28.78 -7.22
CA GLU A 19 20.41 -29.97 -6.36
C GLU A 19 19.44 -31.01 -6.90
N THR A 20 19.42 -32.22 -6.32
CA THR A 20 18.43 -33.23 -6.69
C THR A 20 17.19 -33.14 -5.79
N LEU A 21 16.04 -33.57 -6.31
CA LEU A 21 14.81 -33.72 -5.51
C LEU A 21 15.04 -34.59 -4.26
N ALA A 22 15.84 -35.65 -4.38
CA ALA A 22 16.15 -36.53 -3.26
C ALA A 22 16.97 -35.81 -2.17
N THR A 23 17.93 -34.95 -2.53
CA THR A 23 18.70 -34.14 -1.57
C THR A 23 17.79 -33.15 -0.82
N ILE A 24 16.88 -32.50 -1.54
CA ILE A 24 15.89 -31.57 -0.97
C ILE A 24 14.97 -32.30 0.02
N LEU A 25 14.48 -33.48 -0.34
CA LEU A 25 13.64 -34.31 0.52
C LEU A 25 14.40 -34.87 1.75
N LEU A 26 15.68 -35.21 1.62
CA LEU A 26 16.51 -35.65 2.74
C LEU A 26 16.70 -34.54 3.77
N ARG A 27 16.93 -33.29 3.33
CA ARG A 27 17.05 -32.13 4.23
C ARG A 27 15.77 -31.85 5.00
N SER A 28 14.62 -31.87 4.32
CA SER A 28 13.33 -31.68 4.98
C SER A 28 13.05 -32.76 6.03
N THR A 29 13.39 -34.02 5.73
CA THR A 29 13.24 -35.14 6.67
C THR A 29 14.17 -34.99 7.88
N ASN A 30 15.44 -34.64 7.67
CA ASN A 30 16.42 -34.46 8.75
C ASN A 30 16.09 -33.27 9.67
N ARG A 31 15.50 -32.19 9.14
CA ARG A 31 15.00 -31.07 9.94
C ARG A 31 13.82 -31.46 10.82
N GLN A 32 12.89 -32.28 10.30
CA GLN A 32 11.76 -32.81 11.09
C GLN A 32 12.21 -33.68 12.25
N TYR A 33 13.24 -34.50 12.07
CA TYR A 33 13.78 -35.35 13.15
C TYR A 33 14.53 -34.58 14.23
N ARG A 34 15.07 -33.38 13.90
CA ARG A 34 15.83 -32.56 14.86
C ARG A 34 14.97 -31.58 15.65
N ASN A 35 13.84 -31.12 15.10
CA ASN A 35 13.04 -30.06 15.68
C ASN A 35 11.68 -30.58 16.19
N ASN A 36 11.70 -31.50 17.17
CA ASN A 36 10.47 -31.88 17.89
C ASN A 36 9.95 -30.78 18.86
N GLU A 37 10.65 -29.65 19.00
CA GLU A 37 10.32 -28.59 19.97
C GLU A 37 9.84 -27.25 19.36
N ASP A 38 10.04 -26.98 18.06
CA ASP A 38 9.62 -25.71 17.45
C ASP A 38 8.30 -25.83 16.69
N GLN A 39 7.20 -25.53 17.39
CA GLN A 39 5.84 -25.41 16.83
C GLN A 39 5.75 -24.41 15.65
N GLN A 40 6.71 -23.49 15.47
CA GLN A 40 6.78 -22.60 14.30
C GLN A 40 7.17 -23.32 12.99
N SER A 41 7.78 -24.50 13.05
CA SER A 41 8.12 -25.30 11.86
C SER A 41 6.90 -25.97 11.21
N GLN A 42 5.71 -25.84 11.83
CA GLN A 42 4.44 -26.39 11.35
C GLN A 42 3.63 -25.45 10.46
N GLU A 43 4.07 -24.20 10.23
CA GLU A 43 3.53 -23.31 9.17
C GLU A 43 3.96 -23.75 7.75
N ARG A 44 3.94 -25.06 7.51
CA ARG A 44 3.80 -25.59 6.16
C ARG A 44 2.44 -25.09 5.64
N PHE A 45 2.22 -25.12 4.33
CA PHE A 45 0.94 -24.81 3.68
C PHE A 45 -0.29 -25.66 4.16
N HIS A 46 -0.19 -26.32 5.31
CA HIS A 46 -1.17 -27.19 5.94
C HIS A 46 -2.51 -26.50 6.28
N ASP A 47 -2.53 -25.19 6.49
CA ASP A 47 -3.78 -24.47 6.80
C ASP A 47 -4.66 -24.15 5.59
N LEU A 48 -4.22 -24.49 4.38
CA LEU A 48 -4.98 -24.23 3.15
C LEU A 48 -6.04 -25.30 2.83
N ALA A 49 -6.00 -26.45 3.50
CA ALA A 49 -6.94 -27.55 3.28
C ALA A 49 -8.27 -27.39 4.04
N SER A 50 -8.40 -26.36 4.89
CA SER A 50 -9.50 -26.22 5.85
C SER A 50 -10.64 -25.30 5.41
N GLN A 51 -10.48 -24.52 4.33
CA GLN A 51 -11.53 -23.58 3.88
C GLN A 51 -12.44 -24.24 2.84
N ARG A 52 -13.55 -24.82 3.31
CA ARG A 52 -14.52 -25.62 2.54
C ARG A 52 -15.13 -24.92 1.33
N ASP A 53 -15.05 -23.59 1.27
CA ASP A 53 -15.70 -22.77 0.25
C ASP A 53 -14.72 -22.10 -0.72
N SER A 54 -13.43 -22.47 -0.69
CA SER A 54 -12.40 -21.88 -1.53
C SER A 54 -11.75 -22.90 -2.48
N ILE A 55 -11.62 -22.52 -3.74
CA ILE A 55 -10.96 -23.31 -4.79
C ILE A 55 -9.73 -22.55 -5.27
N PHE A 56 -8.54 -23.12 -5.12
CA PHE A 56 -7.30 -22.50 -5.61
C PHE A 56 -7.31 -22.33 -7.13
N THR A 57 -6.76 -21.22 -7.63
CA THR A 57 -6.62 -21.00 -9.08
C THR A 57 -5.41 -21.68 -9.67
N GLY A 58 -4.51 -22.22 -8.83
CA GLY A 58 -3.24 -22.79 -9.26
C GLY A 58 -2.12 -21.75 -9.40
N LYS A 59 -2.36 -20.49 -9.06
CA LYS A 59 -1.37 -19.42 -9.20
C LYS A 59 -0.75 -19.07 -7.85
N ILE A 60 0.58 -19.00 -7.84
CA ILE A 60 1.37 -18.60 -6.68
C ILE A 60 2.35 -17.54 -7.13
N LEU A 61 2.35 -16.40 -6.45
CA LEU A 61 3.31 -15.32 -6.63
C LEU A 61 4.18 -15.24 -5.38
N ILE A 62 5.50 -15.26 -5.55
CA ILE A 62 6.46 -15.17 -4.44
C ILE A 62 7.26 -13.88 -4.61
N ASP A 63 7.09 -12.99 -3.64
CA ASP A 63 7.87 -11.77 -3.50
C ASP A 63 9.01 -12.04 -2.52
N MET A 64 10.22 -12.07 -3.05
CA MET A 64 11.44 -12.28 -2.28
C MET A 64 11.90 -11.02 -1.54
N ASP A 65 11.52 -9.83 -2.01
CA ASP A 65 11.92 -8.55 -1.40
C ASP A 65 11.05 -8.27 -0.17
N ALA A 66 9.72 -8.30 -0.33
CA ALA A 66 8.78 -8.18 0.78
C ALA A 66 8.57 -9.50 1.56
N ARG A 67 9.30 -10.56 1.20
CA ARG A 67 9.36 -11.84 1.90
C ARG A 67 8.02 -12.51 2.14
N HIS A 68 7.18 -12.60 1.13
CA HIS A 68 5.88 -13.26 1.23
C HIS A 68 5.54 -14.14 0.01
N ILE A 69 4.67 -15.12 0.24
CA ILE A 69 4.08 -16.02 -0.74
C ILE A 69 2.60 -15.72 -0.79
N THR A 70 2.09 -15.42 -1.97
CA THR A 70 0.67 -15.11 -2.20
C THR A 70 0.05 -16.17 -3.10
N ILE A 71 -0.98 -16.84 -2.60
CA ILE A 71 -1.71 -17.90 -3.31
C ILE A 71 -3.10 -17.40 -3.66
N GLU A 72 -3.45 -17.42 -4.95
CA GLU A 72 -4.76 -16.98 -5.42
C GLU A 72 -5.80 -18.12 -5.33
N ALA A 73 -6.99 -17.78 -4.86
CA ALA A 73 -8.13 -18.68 -4.77
C ALA A 73 -9.44 -17.98 -5.15
N ILE A 74 -10.47 -18.76 -5.44
CA ILE A 74 -11.83 -18.33 -5.68
C ILE A 74 -12.65 -18.80 -4.48
N HIS A 75 -13.17 -17.85 -3.71
CA HIS A 75 -14.08 -18.11 -2.60
C HIS A 75 -15.53 -17.98 -3.08
N THR A 76 -16.36 -18.97 -2.75
CA THR A 76 -17.80 -18.93 -3.04
C THR A 76 -18.55 -18.59 -1.75
N HIS A 77 -19.22 -17.44 -1.71
CA HIS A 77 -19.95 -17.04 -0.53
C HIS A 77 -21.10 -18.03 -0.25
N PRO A 78 -21.22 -18.56 0.97
CA PRO A 78 -22.09 -19.71 1.27
C PRO A 78 -23.58 -19.43 1.09
N THR A 79 -24.01 -18.17 1.21
CA THR A 79 -25.43 -17.79 1.12
C THR A 79 -25.81 -17.09 -0.16
N THR A 80 -24.90 -16.36 -0.80
CA THR A 80 -25.18 -15.59 -2.03
C THR A 80 -24.71 -16.31 -3.28
N HIS A 81 -23.91 -17.37 -3.13
CA HIS A 81 -23.21 -18.07 -4.20
C HIS A 81 -22.35 -17.15 -5.09
N GLU A 82 -22.02 -15.96 -4.59
CA GLU A 82 -21.14 -15.03 -5.28
C GLU A 82 -19.70 -15.56 -5.21
N GLN A 83 -19.04 -15.60 -6.36
CA GLN A 83 -17.65 -16.01 -6.47
C GLN A 83 -16.75 -14.78 -6.47
N LYS A 84 -15.86 -14.69 -5.49
CA LYS A 84 -14.86 -13.62 -5.38
C LYS A 84 -13.46 -14.23 -5.36
N LYS A 85 -12.54 -13.61 -6.10
CA LYS A 85 -11.13 -13.94 -5.97
C LYS A 85 -10.57 -13.38 -4.66
N ILE A 86 -9.81 -14.19 -3.96
CA ILE A 86 -9.11 -13.84 -2.73
C ILE A 86 -7.67 -14.33 -2.82
N VAL A 87 -6.82 -13.83 -1.93
CA VAL A 87 -5.45 -14.31 -1.77
C VAL A 87 -5.17 -14.75 -0.35
N TYR A 88 -4.33 -15.77 -0.22
CA TYR A 88 -3.74 -16.19 1.04
C TYR A 88 -2.27 -15.81 1.04
N GLN A 89 -1.86 -15.01 2.03
CA GLN A 89 -0.49 -14.58 2.20
C GLN A 89 0.20 -15.38 3.31
N HIS A 90 1.43 -15.79 3.03
CA HIS A 90 2.30 -16.46 3.99
C HIS A 90 3.67 -15.80 3.99
N ALA A 91 4.26 -15.57 5.16
CA ALA A 91 5.63 -15.08 5.25
C ALA A 91 6.63 -16.15 4.74
N LEU A 92 7.73 -15.68 4.16
CA LEU A 92 8.93 -16.50 3.94
C LEU A 92 9.66 -16.75 5.24
N LEU A 93 10.12 -17.99 5.43
CA LEU A 93 10.96 -18.35 6.56
C LEU A 93 12.30 -17.61 6.51
N ASP A 94 12.95 -17.43 7.66
CA ASP A 94 14.26 -16.78 7.73
C ASP A 94 15.31 -17.42 6.82
N THR A 95 15.21 -18.74 6.62
CA THR A 95 16.10 -19.51 5.74
C THR A 95 15.78 -19.41 4.26
N GLU A 96 14.63 -18.86 3.87
CA GLU A 96 14.15 -18.76 2.49
C GLU A 96 14.64 -17.46 1.83
N THR A 97 15.96 -17.26 1.78
CA THR A 97 16.59 -16.07 1.16
C THR A 97 16.87 -16.24 -0.33
N SER A 98 16.61 -17.43 -0.89
CA SER A 98 16.84 -17.75 -2.29
C SER A 98 15.81 -18.75 -2.78
N ILE A 99 15.69 -18.88 -4.11
CA ILE A 99 14.81 -19.89 -4.71
C ILE A 99 15.18 -21.31 -4.25
N GLN A 100 16.48 -21.60 -4.04
CA GLN A 100 16.91 -22.91 -3.55
C GLN A 100 16.37 -23.21 -2.15
N GLY A 101 16.27 -22.18 -1.29
CA GLY A 101 15.64 -22.30 0.03
C GLY A 101 14.13 -22.57 -0.07
N LEU A 102 13.45 -21.90 -1.02
CA LEU A 102 12.02 -22.10 -1.28
C LEU A 102 11.68 -23.47 -1.83
N LEU A 103 12.58 -24.07 -2.62
CA LEU A 103 12.32 -25.36 -3.27
C LEU A 103 11.96 -26.45 -2.26
N GLU A 104 12.51 -26.41 -1.04
CA GLU A 104 12.13 -27.35 0.03
C GLU A 104 10.63 -27.23 0.36
N ARG A 105 10.15 -26.01 0.60
CA ARG A 105 8.74 -25.74 0.96
C ARG A 105 7.80 -26.02 -0.21
N LEU A 106 8.17 -25.60 -1.43
CA LEU A 106 7.39 -25.86 -2.65
C LEU A 106 7.32 -27.36 -3.00
N THR A 107 8.41 -28.10 -2.76
CA THR A 107 8.42 -29.56 -2.94
C THR A 107 7.49 -30.25 -1.96
N VAL A 108 7.53 -29.85 -0.68
CA VAL A 108 6.60 -30.38 0.34
C VAL A 108 5.16 -30.03 -0.03
N TYR A 109 4.91 -28.82 -0.53
CA TYR A 109 3.59 -28.42 -1.01
C TYR A 109 3.11 -29.28 -2.18
N GLY A 110 3.93 -29.40 -3.24
CA GLY A 110 3.63 -30.23 -4.40
C GLY A 110 3.35 -31.68 -4.01
N LYS A 111 4.12 -32.24 -3.06
CA LYS A 111 3.85 -33.57 -2.51
C LYS A 111 2.48 -33.64 -1.84
N SER A 112 2.10 -32.65 -1.04
CA SER A 112 0.79 -32.63 -0.37
C SER A 112 -0.40 -32.56 -1.35
N ARG A 113 -0.17 -32.00 -2.54
CA ARG A 113 -1.15 -31.89 -3.63
C ARG A 113 -1.11 -33.09 -4.61
N ASN A 114 -0.25 -34.07 -4.36
CA ASN A 114 0.03 -35.19 -5.26
C ASN A 114 0.43 -34.75 -6.68
N VAL A 115 1.28 -33.72 -6.77
CA VAL A 115 1.89 -33.29 -8.03
C VAL A 115 2.76 -34.41 -8.58
N GLN A 116 2.58 -34.74 -9.86
CA GLN A 116 3.30 -35.80 -10.57
C GLN A 116 4.62 -35.30 -11.15
N LEU A 117 4.65 -34.04 -11.57
CA LEU A 117 5.83 -33.39 -12.15
C LEU A 117 6.01 -32.00 -11.54
N LEU A 118 7.20 -31.74 -11.00
CA LEU A 118 7.62 -30.43 -10.54
C LEU A 118 8.86 -30.00 -11.34
N GLN A 119 8.77 -28.85 -12.02
CA GLN A 119 9.88 -28.30 -12.80
C GLN A 119 10.23 -26.89 -12.34
N LEU A 120 11.53 -26.63 -12.21
CA LEU A 120 12.07 -25.29 -12.03
C LEU A 120 12.65 -24.82 -13.35
N ILE A 121 12.17 -23.68 -13.84
CA ILE A 121 12.72 -22.96 -14.97
C ILE A 121 13.53 -21.78 -14.44
N ASP A 122 14.85 -21.94 -14.46
CA ASP A 122 15.83 -20.94 -14.04
C ASP A 122 16.96 -20.83 -15.07
N LEU A 123 17.93 -19.95 -14.80
CA LEU A 123 19.10 -19.80 -15.65
C LEU A 123 19.98 -21.05 -15.70
N ASN A 124 19.98 -21.88 -14.64
CA ASN A 124 20.78 -23.11 -14.59
C ASN A 124 20.24 -24.16 -15.56
N LEU A 125 18.92 -24.32 -15.65
CA LEU A 125 18.28 -25.18 -16.63
C LEU A 125 18.65 -24.76 -18.05
N LEU A 126 18.49 -23.47 -18.37
CA LEU A 126 18.82 -22.94 -19.69
C LEU A 126 20.30 -23.14 -20.03
N SER A 127 21.18 -22.96 -19.04
CA SER A 127 22.62 -23.19 -19.20
C SER A 127 22.95 -24.68 -19.41
N ALA A 128 22.26 -25.59 -18.71
CA ALA A 128 22.44 -27.03 -18.84
C ALA A 128 22.02 -27.55 -20.23
N GLU A 129 20.98 -26.96 -20.81
CA GLU A 129 20.51 -27.24 -22.18
C GLU A 129 21.31 -26.50 -23.26
N SER A 130 22.37 -25.78 -22.88
CA SER A 130 23.19 -24.97 -23.80
C SER A 130 22.38 -23.90 -24.57
N ALA A 131 21.29 -23.40 -23.97
CA ALA A 131 20.44 -22.37 -24.55
C ALA A 131 20.97 -20.97 -24.24
N TYR A 132 21.89 -20.48 -25.07
CA TYR A 132 22.58 -19.20 -24.83
C TYR A 132 21.87 -18.00 -25.48
N ASP A 133 21.28 -18.19 -26.66
CA ASP A 133 20.53 -17.16 -27.36
C ASP A 133 19.03 -17.16 -26.96
N GLU A 134 18.33 -16.04 -27.18
CA GLU A 134 16.93 -15.88 -26.77
C GLU A 134 16.01 -16.91 -27.44
N LYS A 135 16.30 -17.29 -28.69
CA LYS A 135 15.47 -18.23 -29.46
C LYS A 135 15.55 -19.64 -28.86
N GLN A 136 16.75 -20.12 -28.57
CA GLN A 136 16.99 -21.40 -27.90
C GLN A 136 16.37 -21.40 -26.51
N LYS A 137 16.53 -20.32 -25.74
CA LYS A 137 15.90 -20.21 -24.41
C LYS A 137 14.39 -20.32 -24.49
N PHE A 138 13.78 -19.68 -25.49
CA PHE A 138 12.36 -19.75 -25.74
C PHE A 138 11.90 -21.14 -26.18
N GLU A 139 12.65 -21.81 -27.06
CA GLU A 139 12.37 -23.19 -27.49
C GLU A 139 12.44 -24.16 -26.31
N THR A 140 13.50 -24.10 -25.49
CA THR A 140 13.63 -24.90 -24.27
C THR A 140 12.49 -24.62 -23.29
N LEU A 141 12.14 -23.34 -23.07
CA LEU A 141 11.00 -22.98 -22.21
C LEU A 141 9.70 -23.64 -22.72
N LYS A 142 9.45 -23.56 -24.03
CA LYS A 142 8.25 -24.14 -24.64
C LYS A 142 8.20 -25.67 -24.48
N GLU A 143 9.32 -26.36 -24.71
CA GLU A 143 9.40 -27.81 -24.53
C GLU A 143 9.08 -28.23 -23.09
N ARG A 144 9.61 -27.51 -22.09
CA ARG A 144 9.36 -27.79 -20.68
C ARG A 144 7.91 -27.51 -20.27
N LEU A 145 7.32 -26.47 -20.86
CA LEU A 145 5.90 -26.18 -20.69
C LEU A 145 4.99 -27.26 -21.30
N ASP A 146 5.33 -27.74 -22.50
CA ASP A 146 4.59 -28.80 -23.17
C ASP A 146 4.72 -30.13 -22.40
N GLU A 147 5.89 -30.41 -21.84
CA GLU A 147 6.11 -31.52 -20.91
C GLU A 147 5.24 -31.38 -19.65
N CYS A 148 5.25 -30.22 -18.99
CA CYS A 148 4.37 -29.95 -17.85
C CYS A 148 2.89 -30.09 -18.18
N ALA A 149 2.47 -29.69 -19.38
CA ALA A 149 1.09 -29.80 -19.84
C ALA A 149 0.62 -31.27 -19.91
N ALA A 150 1.51 -32.21 -20.22
CA ALA A 150 1.18 -33.64 -20.36
C ALA A 150 0.76 -34.34 -19.04
N TYR A 151 1.19 -33.84 -17.88
CA TYR A 151 0.90 -34.46 -16.58
C TYR A 151 -0.34 -33.86 -15.93
N ARG A 152 -1.38 -34.65 -15.63
CA ARG A 152 -2.63 -34.14 -15.01
C ARG A 152 -2.40 -33.25 -13.79
N ARG A 153 -1.40 -33.60 -12.97
CA ARG A 153 -1.00 -32.80 -11.80
C ARG A 153 0.44 -32.35 -11.97
N SER A 154 0.66 -31.08 -12.25
CA SER A 154 2.00 -30.52 -12.50
C SER A 154 2.20 -29.20 -11.78
N MET A 155 3.44 -28.91 -11.42
CA MET A 155 3.87 -27.63 -10.88
C MET A 155 5.06 -27.12 -11.66
N ILE A 156 4.96 -25.90 -12.17
CA ILE A 156 6.07 -25.20 -12.81
C ILE A 156 6.43 -23.97 -12.00
N ILE A 157 7.72 -23.77 -11.77
CA ILE A 157 8.28 -22.68 -10.98
C ILE A 157 9.18 -21.86 -11.90
N TYR A 158 8.99 -20.55 -11.96
CA TYR A 158 9.82 -19.63 -12.74
C TYR A 158 10.63 -18.74 -11.81
N ASP A 159 11.96 -18.72 -11.96
CA ASP A 159 12.80 -17.65 -11.43
C ASP A 159 12.78 -16.48 -12.42
N LEU A 160 11.83 -15.56 -12.25
CA LEU A 160 11.50 -14.60 -13.31
C LEU A 160 12.63 -13.60 -13.57
N ASP A 161 13.31 -13.15 -12.52
CA ASP A 161 14.45 -12.23 -12.63
C ASP A 161 15.57 -12.83 -13.49
N SER A 162 15.84 -14.13 -13.26
CA SER A 162 16.89 -14.87 -13.96
C SER A 162 16.57 -15.09 -15.44
N LEU A 163 15.29 -15.13 -15.80
CA LEU A 163 14.84 -15.42 -17.16
C LEU A 163 14.70 -14.17 -18.04
N ILE A 164 14.37 -13.02 -17.46
CA ILE A 164 13.88 -11.86 -18.23
C ILE A 164 14.91 -10.75 -18.33
N GLY A 165 15.67 -10.53 -17.25
CA GLY A 165 16.64 -9.45 -17.16
C GLY A 165 16.00 -8.06 -17.21
N ILE A 166 16.55 -7.13 -16.44
CA ILE A 166 16.06 -5.75 -16.36
C ILE A 166 17.20 -4.83 -16.75
N ASN A 167 16.97 -4.05 -17.80
CA ASN A 167 17.89 -3.02 -18.23
C ASN A 167 17.61 -1.75 -17.43
N ARG A 168 18.62 -1.26 -16.71
CA ARG A 168 18.56 0.00 -15.96
C ARG A 168 19.34 1.06 -16.73
N SER A 169 18.63 2.06 -17.25
CA SER A 169 19.25 3.19 -17.96
C SER A 169 19.10 4.46 -17.13
N GLU A 170 20.23 5.02 -16.70
CA GLU A 170 20.27 6.26 -15.93
C GLU A 170 20.37 7.46 -16.88
N GLY A 171 19.40 8.37 -16.79
CA GLY A 171 19.36 9.63 -17.52
C GLY A 171 19.57 10.81 -16.58
N ASN A 172 20.37 11.79 -16.99
CA ASN A 172 20.45 13.08 -16.31
C ASN A 172 19.46 14.04 -16.97
N ALA A 173 18.25 14.15 -16.41
CA ALA A 173 17.31 15.18 -16.81
C ALA A 173 17.64 16.50 -16.09
N SER A 174 17.26 17.64 -16.68
CA SER A 174 17.42 18.97 -16.07
C SER A 174 16.68 19.14 -14.72
N THR A 175 15.80 18.19 -14.37
CA THR A 175 15.05 18.13 -13.11
C THR A 175 15.59 17.10 -12.11
N GLY A 176 16.63 16.32 -12.46
CA GLY A 176 17.22 15.30 -11.59
C GLY A 176 17.67 14.04 -12.35
N ARG A 177 18.26 13.09 -11.62
CA ARG A 177 18.58 11.76 -12.15
C ARG A 177 17.29 10.94 -12.29
N THR A 178 16.99 10.47 -13.48
CA THR A 178 15.85 9.57 -13.75
C THR A 178 16.39 8.19 -14.14
N THR A 179 15.86 7.14 -13.53
CA THR A 179 16.19 5.75 -13.86
C THR A 179 15.05 5.16 -14.69
N ASN A 180 15.32 4.86 -15.96
CA ASN A 180 14.37 4.16 -16.84
C ASN A 180 14.66 2.66 -16.78
N LEU A 181 13.65 1.88 -16.43
CA LEU A 181 13.71 0.41 -16.34
C LEU A 181 12.98 -0.20 -17.54
N SER A 182 13.57 -1.21 -18.18
CA SER A 182 12.94 -1.96 -19.26
C SER A 182 13.31 -3.44 -19.24
N LEU A 183 12.42 -4.28 -19.78
CA LEU A 183 12.64 -5.73 -19.85
C LEU A 183 13.52 -6.09 -21.06
N ILE A 184 14.43 -7.06 -20.88
CA ILE A 184 15.31 -7.52 -21.97
C ILE A 184 14.63 -8.62 -22.78
N ASN A 185 14.20 -9.73 -22.15
CA ASN A 185 13.60 -10.87 -22.85
C ASN A 185 12.06 -10.82 -22.86
N HIS A 186 11.51 -9.88 -23.63
CA HIS A 186 10.06 -9.64 -23.64
C HIS A 186 9.22 -10.83 -24.16
N ASN A 187 9.76 -11.66 -25.06
CA ASN A 187 9.07 -12.84 -25.57
C ASN A 187 8.89 -13.90 -24.48
N ILE A 188 9.94 -14.14 -23.69
CA ILE A 188 9.92 -15.04 -22.53
C ILE A 188 8.94 -14.50 -21.49
N TYR A 189 9.00 -13.20 -21.17
CA TYR A 189 8.06 -12.53 -20.28
C TYR A 189 6.61 -12.78 -20.67
N THR A 190 6.27 -12.44 -21.92
CA THR A 190 4.90 -12.53 -22.43
C THR A 190 4.39 -13.97 -22.39
N HIS A 191 5.24 -14.93 -22.73
CA HIS A 191 4.87 -16.34 -22.69
C HIS A 191 4.60 -16.85 -21.27
N ILE A 192 5.46 -16.52 -20.31
CA ILE A 192 5.28 -16.88 -18.90
C ILE A 192 4.02 -16.22 -18.35
N LYS A 193 3.84 -14.92 -18.62
CA LYS A 193 2.64 -14.15 -18.26
C LYS A 193 1.37 -14.83 -18.77
N ASP A 194 1.29 -15.15 -20.05
CA ASP A 194 0.11 -15.77 -20.66
C ASP A 194 -0.16 -17.15 -20.06
N LYS A 195 0.88 -17.95 -19.81
CA LYS A 195 0.73 -19.27 -19.16
C LYS A 195 0.27 -19.14 -17.71
N PHE A 196 0.82 -18.19 -16.97
CA PHE A 196 0.43 -17.90 -15.59
C PHE A 196 -1.02 -17.44 -15.50
N GLN A 197 -1.46 -16.50 -16.35
CA GLN A 197 -2.84 -16.04 -16.42
C GLN A 197 -3.83 -17.17 -16.71
N ASN A 198 -3.47 -18.06 -17.65
CA ASN A 198 -4.32 -19.18 -18.09
C ASN A 198 -4.19 -20.43 -17.21
N THR A 199 -3.43 -20.37 -16.11
CA THR A 199 -3.34 -21.49 -15.16
C THR A 199 -4.66 -21.61 -14.39
N TYR A 200 -5.21 -22.82 -14.34
CA TYR A 200 -6.42 -23.14 -13.58
C TYR A 200 -6.34 -24.55 -13.00
N ILE A 201 -7.09 -24.77 -11.91
CA ILE A 201 -7.32 -26.10 -11.32
C ILE A 201 -8.74 -26.52 -11.66
N GLN A 202 -8.90 -27.68 -12.31
CA GLN A 202 -10.20 -28.21 -12.69
C GLN A 202 -10.71 -29.19 -11.62
N ALA A 203 -11.71 -28.73 -10.86
CA ALA A 203 -12.46 -29.59 -9.98
C ALA A 203 -13.56 -30.32 -10.77
N VAL A 204 -13.65 -31.64 -10.67
CA VAL A 204 -14.80 -32.40 -11.18
C VAL A 204 -15.79 -32.58 -10.04
N SER A 205 -16.95 -31.93 -10.16
CA SER A 205 -18.10 -32.20 -9.32
C SER A 205 -18.74 -33.51 -9.78
N ASN A 206 -18.55 -34.60 -9.03
CA ASN A 206 -19.39 -35.77 -9.19
C ASN A 206 -20.74 -35.47 -8.54
N SER A 207 -21.81 -35.46 -9.34
CA SER A 207 -23.15 -35.01 -8.96
C SER A 207 -23.86 -35.86 -7.90
N ASP A 208 -23.27 -36.94 -7.39
CA ASP A 208 -23.95 -37.90 -6.50
C ASP A 208 -23.21 -38.23 -5.20
N ASN A 209 -22.04 -37.66 -4.92
CA ASN A 209 -21.37 -37.79 -3.62
C ASN A 209 -20.48 -36.58 -3.36
N ASP A 210 -20.54 -36.03 -2.14
CA ASP A 210 -19.87 -34.83 -1.61
C ASP A 210 -18.31 -34.82 -1.68
N ASN A 211 -17.70 -35.73 -2.44
CA ASN A 211 -16.27 -35.79 -2.68
C ASN A 211 -15.96 -35.20 -4.06
N THR A 212 -15.63 -33.91 -4.10
CA THR A 212 -15.08 -33.26 -5.30
C THR A 212 -13.73 -33.91 -5.64
N ILE A 213 -13.64 -34.60 -6.78
CA ILE A 213 -12.38 -35.19 -7.24
C ILE A 213 -11.75 -34.17 -8.21
N VAL A 214 -10.60 -33.61 -7.83
CA VAL A 214 -9.81 -32.76 -8.73
C VAL A 214 -9.17 -33.64 -9.82
N SER A 215 -9.59 -33.44 -11.08
CA SER A 215 -9.08 -34.23 -12.22
C SER A 215 -7.75 -33.71 -12.73
N ASP A 216 -7.63 -32.39 -12.86
CA ASP A 216 -6.44 -31.71 -13.39
C ASP A 216 -6.06 -30.54 -12.48
N GLU A 217 -4.80 -30.55 -12.06
CA GLU A 217 -4.27 -29.61 -11.07
C GLU A 217 -2.95 -29.05 -11.57
N LYS A 218 -3.01 -27.83 -12.13
CA LYS A 218 -1.85 -27.16 -12.72
C LYS A 218 -1.45 -26.00 -11.82
N TRP A 219 -0.24 -26.07 -11.29
CA TRP A 219 0.34 -25.02 -10.47
C TRP A 219 1.39 -24.23 -11.26
N SER A 220 1.29 -22.91 -11.20
CA SER A 220 2.22 -21.97 -11.81
C SER A 220 2.72 -21.04 -10.72
N VAL A 221 4.02 -21.15 -10.42
CA VAL A 221 4.68 -20.42 -9.34
C VAL A 221 5.67 -19.45 -9.96
N VAL A 222 5.52 -18.16 -9.68
CA VAL A 222 6.43 -17.13 -10.18
C VAL A 222 7.17 -16.53 -8.99
N VAL A 223 8.50 -16.61 -9.03
CA VAL A 223 9.39 -16.04 -8.00
C VAL A 223 10.02 -14.79 -8.56
N ILE A 224 9.84 -13.66 -7.87
CA ILE A 224 10.34 -12.35 -8.27
C ILE A 224 11.06 -11.71 -7.08
N ARG A 225 12.23 -11.13 -7.35
CA ARG A 225 13.06 -10.37 -6.40
C ARG A 225 13.03 -8.89 -6.72
N GLU A 226 12.99 -8.51 -8.00
CA GLU A 226 12.98 -7.10 -8.35
C GLU A 226 11.58 -6.47 -8.18
N PRO A 227 11.42 -5.41 -7.36
CA PRO A 227 10.12 -4.76 -7.14
C PRO A 227 9.47 -4.21 -8.42
N PHE A 228 10.27 -3.66 -9.35
CA PHE A 228 9.77 -3.17 -10.64
C PHE A 228 9.11 -4.28 -11.46
N LEU A 229 9.77 -5.45 -11.56
CA LEU A 229 9.26 -6.58 -12.31
C LEU A 229 8.04 -7.19 -11.62
N LEU A 230 8.02 -7.21 -10.28
CA LEU A 230 6.88 -7.67 -9.50
C LEU A 230 5.64 -6.82 -9.78
N HIS A 231 5.74 -5.50 -9.64
CA HIS A 231 4.64 -4.59 -9.93
C HIS A 231 4.15 -4.76 -11.37
N GLN A 232 5.06 -4.71 -12.35
CA GLN A 232 4.69 -4.86 -13.74
C GLN A 232 4.01 -6.21 -14.03
N PHE A 233 4.55 -7.31 -13.50
CA PHE A 233 3.99 -8.65 -13.69
C PHE A 233 2.60 -8.77 -13.05
N ARG A 234 2.45 -8.24 -11.83
CA ARG A 234 1.20 -8.28 -11.09
C ARG A 234 0.08 -7.54 -11.82
N ASP A 235 0.36 -6.34 -12.30
CA ASP A 235 -0.59 -5.51 -13.05
C ASP A 235 -0.98 -6.19 -14.36
N ASP A 236 0.02 -6.70 -15.08
CA ASP A 236 -0.18 -7.38 -16.35
C ASP A 236 -1.02 -8.65 -16.21
N VAL A 237 -0.82 -9.45 -15.15
CA VAL A 237 -1.62 -10.66 -14.89
C VAL A 237 -2.93 -10.37 -14.16
N LYS A 238 -3.16 -9.12 -13.74
CA LYS A 238 -4.27 -8.69 -12.88
C LYS A 238 -4.39 -9.61 -11.67
N PHE A 239 -3.26 -9.84 -11.00
CA PHE A 239 -3.21 -10.70 -9.83
C PHE A 239 -4.05 -10.09 -8.71
N THR A 240 -4.84 -10.91 -8.04
CA THR A 240 -5.74 -10.45 -6.97
C THR A 240 -4.95 -9.74 -5.86
N LEU A 241 -5.43 -8.57 -5.44
CA LEU A 241 -4.83 -7.81 -4.33
C LEU A 241 -5.21 -8.44 -2.98
N SER A 242 -4.33 -8.34 -1.99
CA SER A 242 -4.66 -8.67 -0.60
C SER A 242 -5.56 -7.60 0.01
N ASN A 243 -6.24 -7.94 1.11
CA ASN A 243 -7.09 -6.98 1.81
C ASN A 243 -6.29 -5.78 2.31
N ASP A 244 -5.08 -6.01 2.86
CA ASP A 244 -4.21 -4.94 3.35
C ASP A 244 -3.84 -3.96 2.23
N GLU A 245 -3.56 -4.46 1.03
CA GLU A 245 -3.24 -3.62 -0.13
C GLU A 245 -4.47 -2.88 -0.68
N ILE A 246 -5.64 -3.51 -0.65
CA ILE A 246 -6.90 -2.84 -1.01
C ILE A 246 -7.18 -1.70 -0.02
N GLU A 247 -7.00 -1.94 1.28
CA GLU A 247 -7.17 -0.91 2.31
C GLU A 247 -6.17 0.23 2.15
N GLU A 248 -4.91 -0.07 1.81
CA GLU A 248 -3.90 0.95 1.52
C GLU A 248 -4.24 1.78 0.27
N GLU A 249 -4.68 1.13 -0.82
CA GLU A 249 -5.11 1.82 -2.04
C GLU A 249 -6.35 2.68 -1.79
N GLU A 250 -7.32 2.19 -1.03
CA GLU A 250 -8.51 2.95 -0.63
C GLU A 250 -8.14 4.14 0.27
N GLU A 251 -7.22 3.95 1.21
CA GLU A 251 -6.70 5.01 2.08
C GLU A 251 -5.96 6.08 1.27
N GLU A 252 -5.09 5.69 0.33
CA GLU A 252 -4.38 6.62 -0.53
C GLU A 252 -5.35 7.39 -1.43
N ASN A 253 -6.32 6.70 -2.05
CA ASN A 253 -7.38 7.32 -2.83
C ASN A 253 -8.21 8.28 -1.98
N ARG A 254 -8.50 7.94 -0.72
CA ARG A 254 -9.18 8.83 0.21
C ARG A 254 -8.35 10.08 0.49
N ARG A 255 -7.04 9.95 0.77
CA ARG A 255 -6.12 11.09 0.95
C ARG A 255 -5.99 11.96 -0.30
N ALA A 256 -6.14 11.37 -1.49
CA ALA A 256 -6.08 12.07 -2.77
C ALA A 256 -7.38 12.82 -3.13
N THR A 257 -8.53 12.41 -2.59
CA THR A 257 -9.85 12.91 -3.03
C THR A 257 -10.65 13.61 -1.95
N GLU A 258 -10.44 13.26 -0.68
CA GLU A 258 -11.22 13.77 0.44
C GLU A 258 -10.88 15.24 0.73
N ARG A 259 -11.92 16.08 0.79
CA ARG A 259 -11.80 17.49 1.16
C ARG A 259 -11.86 17.63 2.68
N ILE A 260 -10.71 17.91 3.28
CA ILE A 260 -10.56 18.10 4.73
C ILE A 260 -10.74 19.58 5.05
N LYS A 261 -11.49 19.89 6.11
CA LYS A 261 -11.67 21.26 6.58
C LYS A 261 -10.54 21.63 7.56
N CYS A 262 -9.72 22.63 7.20
CA CYS A 262 -8.63 23.13 8.02
C CYS A 262 -9.17 23.96 9.20
N VAL A 263 -8.73 23.68 10.43
CA VAL A 263 -9.15 24.47 11.61
C VAL A 263 -8.45 25.82 11.71
N GLN A 264 -7.29 26.00 11.04
CA GLN A 264 -6.51 27.24 11.11
C GLN A 264 -7.05 28.35 10.20
N CYS A 265 -7.38 28.01 8.94
CA CYS A 265 -7.91 28.96 7.97
C CYS A 265 -9.40 28.76 7.65
N ASN A 266 -10.03 27.71 8.18
CA ASN A 266 -11.44 27.36 7.94
C ASN A 266 -11.78 27.00 6.48
N ASP A 267 -10.76 26.78 5.63
CA ASP A 267 -10.91 26.34 4.24
C ASP A 267 -10.83 24.83 4.07
N PHE A 268 -11.35 24.34 2.95
CA PHE A 268 -11.19 22.95 2.52
C PHE A 268 -9.90 22.76 1.72
N TYR A 269 -9.20 21.65 1.97
CA TYR A 269 -7.99 21.27 1.25
C TYR A 269 -7.96 19.75 1.01
N ILE A 270 -7.12 19.32 0.08
CA ILE A 270 -6.80 17.90 -0.17
C ILE A 270 -5.42 17.62 0.42
N GLU A 271 -5.24 16.50 1.11
CA GLU A 271 -4.00 16.24 1.86
C GLU A 271 -2.76 16.14 0.96
N GLN A 272 -2.88 15.53 -0.24
CA GLN A 272 -1.79 15.48 -1.21
C GLN A 272 -1.33 16.87 -1.71
N ASP A 273 -2.23 17.86 -1.71
CA ASP A 273 -1.93 19.24 -2.08
C ASP A 273 -1.44 20.10 -0.89
N ASN A 274 -1.42 19.53 0.32
CA ASN A 274 -1.09 20.25 1.55
C ASN A 274 0.43 20.48 1.70
N ARG A 275 0.93 21.46 0.94
CA ARG A 275 2.34 21.86 0.93
C ARG A 275 2.57 23.07 1.83
N MET A 276 3.83 23.31 2.20
CA MET A 276 4.19 24.52 2.96
C MET A 276 3.75 25.76 2.20
N GLY A 277 2.92 26.59 2.83
CA GLY A 277 2.37 27.81 2.26
C GLY A 277 0.99 27.66 1.60
N ALA A 278 0.42 26.45 1.55
CA ALA A 278 -0.94 26.21 1.10
C ALA A 278 -2.00 26.85 2.03
N CYS A 279 -1.73 26.81 3.34
CA CYS A 279 -2.59 27.45 4.34
C CYS A 279 -2.07 28.84 4.69
N VAL A 280 -2.98 29.81 4.67
CA VAL A 280 -2.72 31.17 5.13
C VAL A 280 -3.65 31.47 6.30
N HIS A 281 -3.12 31.61 7.52
CA HIS A 281 -3.92 31.72 8.73
C HIS A 281 -3.36 32.72 9.75
N HIS A 282 -4.18 33.01 10.76
CA HIS A 282 -3.76 33.66 12.00
C HIS A 282 -3.67 32.59 13.08
N ASP A 283 -2.53 32.53 13.77
CA ASP A 283 -2.29 31.63 14.89
C ASP A 283 -2.24 32.38 16.24
N GLY A 284 -2.56 33.67 16.23
CA GLY A 284 -2.69 34.47 17.44
C GLY A 284 -4.15 34.64 17.84
N PHE A 285 -4.41 34.70 19.16
CA PHE A 285 -5.73 35.02 19.68
C PHE A 285 -6.21 36.43 19.31
N ILE A 286 -7.52 36.63 19.37
CA ILE A 286 -8.14 37.94 19.17
C ILE A 286 -8.18 38.68 20.50
N TYR A 287 -7.95 39.99 20.46
CA TYR A 287 -8.11 40.85 21.62
C TYR A 287 -8.95 42.07 21.31
N ASP A 288 -9.63 42.57 22.34
CA ASP A 288 -10.37 43.84 22.27
C ASP A 288 -9.41 45.01 22.43
N ASN A 289 -9.17 45.73 21.33
CA ASN A 289 -8.27 46.88 21.27
C ASN A 289 -8.82 48.09 22.05
N TYR A 290 -10.12 48.16 22.35
CA TYR A 290 -10.71 49.25 23.14
C TYR A 290 -10.77 48.93 24.63
N SER A 291 -10.66 47.66 25.00
CA SER A 291 -10.56 47.24 26.41
C SER A 291 -9.20 47.65 27.01
N SER A 292 -9.21 48.32 28.17
CA SER A 292 -7.99 48.65 28.92
C SER A 292 -7.22 47.41 29.39
N ARG A 293 -7.90 46.26 29.50
CA ARG A 293 -7.32 44.98 29.94
C ARG A 293 -6.89 44.07 28.80
N LEU A 294 -7.09 44.49 27.54
CA LEU A 294 -6.84 43.66 26.35
C LEU A 294 -7.45 42.26 26.54
N GLU A 295 -8.76 42.24 26.78
CA GLU A 295 -9.53 41.01 26.95
C GLU A 295 -9.35 40.12 25.72
N VAL A 296 -9.20 38.82 25.97
CA VAL A 296 -8.91 37.82 24.95
C VAL A 296 -10.22 37.17 24.53
N TRP A 297 -10.39 37.01 23.22
CA TRP A 297 -11.61 36.48 22.61
C TRP A 297 -11.26 35.33 21.67
N THR A 298 -12.15 34.34 21.60
CA THR A 298 -12.17 33.38 20.48
C THR A 298 -12.63 34.11 19.22
N GLN A 299 -12.25 33.60 18.05
CA GLN A 299 -12.66 34.21 16.79
C GLN A 299 -14.18 34.26 16.66
N ARG A 300 -14.83 33.16 17.01
CA ARG A 300 -16.29 33.06 17.01
C ARG A 300 -16.94 34.06 17.96
N GLY A 301 -16.45 34.16 19.20
CA GLY A 301 -17.00 35.10 20.18
C GLY A 301 -16.87 36.56 19.76
N ALA A 302 -15.73 36.94 19.16
CA ALA A 302 -15.52 38.30 18.65
C ALA A 302 -16.44 38.62 17.46
N ILE A 303 -16.63 37.67 16.54
CA ILE A 303 -17.57 37.84 15.40
C ILE A 303 -19.01 37.98 15.90
N GLU A 304 -19.44 37.10 16.81
CA GLU A 304 -20.80 37.14 17.38
C GLU A 304 -21.06 38.49 18.10
N GLN A 305 -20.06 38.99 18.84
CA GLN A 305 -20.16 40.30 19.49
C GLN A 305 -20.27 41.44 18.48
N LEU A 306 -19.45 41.45 17.43
CA LEU A 306 -19.53 42.46 16.37
C LEU A 306 -20.88 42.42 15.64
N LEU A 307 -21.38 41.24 15.29
CA LEU A 307 -22.68 41.07 14.64
C LEU A 307 -23.83 41.58 15.51
N LYS A 308 -23.77 41.31 16.82
CA LYS A 308 -24.77 41.80 17.79
C LYS A 308 -24.75 43.32 17.92
N GLU A 309 -23.57 43.93 17.87
CA GLU A 309 -23.40 45.38 17.90
C GLU A 309 -23.86 46.04 16.59
N GLU A 310 -23.54 45.43 15.44
CA GLU A 310 -24.01 45.87 14.12
C GLU A 310 -25.55 45.81 14.04
N ALA A 311 -26.17 44.71 14.49
CA ALA A 311 -27.63 44.57 14.53
C ALA A 311 -28.32 45.63 15.42
N ARG A 312 -27.72 45.97 16.57
CA ARG A 312 -28.23 47.04 17.45
C ARG A 312 -28.09 48.42 16.82
N SER A 313 -27.01 48.66 16.10
CA SER A 313 -26.74 49.96 15.47
C SER A 313 -27.67 50.26 14.29
N ILE A 314 -28.34 49.26 13.71
CA ILE A 314 -29.28 49.43 12.58
C ILE A 314 -30.66 49.93 13.05
N GLN A 315 -30.98 49.90 14.35
CA GLN A 315 -32.25 50.43 14.86
C GLN A 315 -32.25 51.97 14.89
N PRO A 316 -33.00 52.67 14.02
CA PRO A 316 -32.83 54.11 13.77
C PRO A 316 -33.35 55.05 14.88
N SER A 317 -33.96 54.53 15.95
CA SER A 317 -34.79 55.32 16.86
C SER A 317 -34.19 55.62 18.24
N ALA A 318 -33.01 55.09 18.59
CA ALA A 318 -32.56 55.11 19.99
C ALA A 318 -31.63 56.28 20.38
N TYR A 319 -30.95 56.96 19.44
CA TYR A 319 -29.83 57.85 19.82
C TYR A 319 -29.76 59.24 19.16
N GLY A 320 -30.68 59.63 18.27
CA GLY A 320 -30.70 60.98 17.70
C GLY A 320 -29.41 61.41 16.97
N MET A 321 -28.52 60.47 16.62
CA MET A 321 -27.27 60.73 15.91
C MET A 321 -27.53 60.97 14.42
N GLN A 322 -26.73 61.84 13.81
CA GLN A 322 -26.77 62.06 12.37
C GLN A 322 -26.21 60.83 11.63
N ALA A 323 -26.73 60.52 10.43
CA ALA A 323 -26.33 59.35 9.65
C ALA A 323 -24.81 59.24 9.39
N SER A 324 -24.11 60.38 9.31
CA SER A 324 -22.64 60.44 9.18
C SER A 324 -21.91 59.95 10.43
N GLU A 325 -22.36 60.37 11.61
CA GLU A 325 -21.75 59.99 12.90
C GLU A 325 -21.99 58.50 13.20
N GLN A 326 -23.15 57.97 12.79
CA GLN A 326 -23.48 56.55 12.93
C GLN A 326 -22.59 55.67 12.04
N LYS A 327 -22.28 56.11 10.82
CA LYS A 327 -21.34 55.43 9.93
C LYS A 327 -19.93 55.43 10.50
N GLU A 328 -19.44 56.57 10.99
CA GLU A 328 -18.10 56.66 11.58
C GLU A 328 -17.99 55.81 12.86
N HIS A 329 -19.02 55.81 13.70
CA HIS A 329 -19.10 54.94 14.88
C HIS A 329 -19.02 53.46 14.48
N LEU A 330 -19.77 53.04 13.45
CA LEU A 330 -19.72 51.67 12.92
C LEU A 330 -18.33 51.30 12.38
N GLU A 331 -17.66 52.20 11.67
CA GLU A 331 -16.29 51.97 11.19
C GLU A 331 -15.28 51.83 12.34
N ARG A 332 -15.40 52.66 13.39
CA ARG A 332 -14.56 52.51 14.60
C ARG A 332 -14.86 51.20 15.32
N MET A 333 -16.11 50.78 15.41
CA MET A 333 -16.49 49.50 16.02
C MET A 333 -15.91 48.31 15.27
N LYS A 334 -15.88 48.38 13.92
CA LYS A 334 -15.24 47.35 13.09
C LYS A 334 -13.73 47.22 13.35
N GLN A 335 -13.07 48.27 13.85
CA GLN A 335 -11.64 48.26 14.22
C GLN A 335 -11.33 47.75 15.64
N ARG A 336 -12.36 47.38 16.41
CA ARG A 336 -12.22 47.01 17.83
C ARG A 336 -11.41 45.73 18.04
N PHE A 337 -11.74 44.66 17.32
CA PHE A 337 -11.11 43.37 17.51
C PHE A 337 -9.91 43.20 16.60
N LYS A 338 -8.77 42.80 17.15
CA LYS A 338 -7.51 42.63 16.42
C LYS A 338 -6.83 41.32 16.75
N PHE A 339 -6.13 40.75 15.78
CA PHE A 339 -5.30 39.57 15.99
C PHE A 339 -3.96 39.94 16.64
N ILE A 340 -3.57 39.26 17.71
CA ILE A 340 -2.29 39.53 18.40
C ILE A 340 -1.05 39.23 17.55
N CYS A 341 -1.17 38.31 16.57
CA CYS A 341 -0.05 37.89 15.74
C CYS A 341 0.45 39.01 14.81
N CYS A 342 -0.45 39.84 14.26
CA CYS A 342 -0.14 40.83 13.23
C CYS A 342 -0.86 42.19 13.38
N HIS A 343 -1.70 42.36 14.40
CA HIS A 343 -2.53 43.55 14.65
C HIS A 343 -3.52 43.91 13.54
N GLN A 344 -3.78 42.98 12.61
CA GLN A 344 -4.86 43.14 11.64
C GLN A 344 -6.22 43.09 12.36
N THR A 345 -7.11 43.97 11.91
CA THR A 345 -8.50 44.06 12.37
C THR A 345 -9.30 42.83 11.93
N LEU A 346 -10.17 42.30 12.79
CA LEU A 346 -11.12 41.24 12.46
C LEU A 346 -12.26 41.75 11.57
N PHE A 347 -12.64 40.98 10.55
CA PHE A 347 -13.60 41.36 9.52
C PHE A 347 -14.58 40.22 9.30
N ILE A 348 -15.86 40.56 9.19
CA ILE A 348 -16.96 39.58 9.20
C ILE A 348 -17.35 39.14 7.77
N GLY A 349 -16.87 39.83 6.73
CA GLY A 349 -17.39 39.74 5.36
C GLY A 349 -16.43 39.26 4.27
N GLY A 350 -15.46 38.38 4.57
CA GLY A 350 -14.58 37.80 3.54
C GLY A 350 -13.46 36.93 4.12
N MET A 351 -12.83 36.12 3.27
CA MET A 351 -11.60 35.41 3.62
C MET A 351 -10.50 36.44 3.84
N MET A 352 -10.20 36.76 5.10
CA MET A 352 -9.00 37.54 5.39
C MET A 352 -7.77 36.65 5.24
N GLY A 353 -6.84 37.11 4.41
CA GLY A 353 -5.54 36.48 4.28
C GLY A 353 -4.83 36.53 5.63
N GLY A 354 -4.60 35.37 6.23
CA GLY A 354 -3.80 35.25 7.43
C GLY A 354 -2.40 35.86 7.29
N CYS A 355 -1.76 36.14 8.43
CA CYS A 355 -0.40 36.69 8.42
C CYS A 355 0.69 35.62 8.37
N LYS A 356 0.35 34.34 8.61
CA LYS A 356 1.28 33.22 8.56
C LYS A 356 0.95 32.29 7.41
N LYS A 357 1.99 31.72 6.81
CA LYS A 357 1.92 30.73 5.74
C LYS A 357 2.44 29.40 6.26
N GLY A 358 1.69 28.33 6.07
CA GLY A 358 2.03 27.00 6.55
C GLY A 358 1.30 25.91 5.78
N LYS A 359 1.35 24.69 6.29
CA LYS A 359 0.42 23.63 5.87
C LYS A 359 -0.91 23.82 6.58
N HIS A 360 -1.99 23.34 5.97
CA HIS A 360 -3.27 23.17 6.67
C HIS A 360 -3.08 22.20 7.84
N SER A 361 -3.84 22.41 8.92
CA SER A 361 -3.85 21.53 10.08
C SER A 361 -4.31 20.12 9.71
N SER A 362 -3.68 19.10 10.31
CA SER A 362 -4.15 17.70 10.23
C SER A 362 -5.62 17.57 10.64
N PRO A 363 -6.38 16.62 10.03
CA PRO A 363 -7.78 16.34 10.39
C PRO A 363 -7.98 15.98 11.87
N ASN A 364 -6.93 15.53 12.55
CA ASN A 364 -6.96 15.13 13.96
C ASN A 364 -6.88 16.32 14.93
N VAL A 365 -6.68 17.55 14.44
CA VAL A 365 -6.61 18.75 15.29
C VAL A 365 -8.00 19.34 15.45
N THR A 366 -8.51 19.38 16.68
CA THR A 366 -9.80 20.03 16.98
C THR A 366 -9.64 21.54 17.10
N VAL A 367 -10.76 22.27 17.02
CA VAL A 367 -10.77 23.73 17.16
C VAL A 367 -10.28 24.12 18.55
N GLU A 368 -10.69 23.40 19.60
CA GLU A 368 -10.31 23.68 20.99
C GLU A 368 -8.80 23.54 21.17
N LYS A 369 -8.21 22.46 20.66
CA LYS A 369 -6.76 22.23 20.73
C LYS A 369 -5.96 23.30 19.98
N TRP A 370 -6.48 23.77 18.85
CA TRP A 370 -5.88 24.86 18.10
C TRP A 370 -5.95 26.19 18.86
N GLU A 371 -7.11 26.52 19.43
CA GLU A 371 -7.30 27.73 20.24
C GLU A 371 -6.41 27.73 21.49
N GLU A 372 -6.32 26.60 22.20
CA GLU A 372 -5.40 26.41 23.33
C GLU A 372 -3.95 26.68 22.91
N THR A 373 -3.51 26.12 21.79
CA THR A 373 -2.16 26.34 21.25
C THR A 373 -1.90 27.84 20.98
N CYS A 374 -2.91 28.56 20.50
CA CYS A 374 -2.82 30.01 20.26
C CYS A 374 -2.73 30.82 21.57
N HIS A 375 -3.44 30.39 22.62
CA HIS A 375 -3.46 31.05 23.94
C HIS A 375 -2.20 30.77 24.78
N GLU A 376 -1.60 29.60 24.60
CA GLU A 376 -0.40 29.18 25.33
C GLU A 376 0.90 29.68 24.71
N ASN A 377 0.83 30.24 23.51
CA ASN A 377 1.99 30.79 22.82
C ASN A 377 2.64 31.95 23.61
N GLU A 378 3.88 31.72 24.06
CA GLU A 378 4.63 32.65 24.90
C GLU A 378 4.93 33.99 24.19
N ASP A 379 5.19 33.97 22.89
CA ASP A 379 5.41 35.20 22.11
C ASP A 379 4.16 36.09 22.10
N TYR A 380 2.97 35.48 21.99
CA TYR A 380 1.71 36.23 22.02
C TYR A 380 1.37 36.75 23.42
N ARG A 381 1.72 36.01 24.47
CA ARG A 381 1.65 36.50 25.85
C ARG A 381 2.58 37.71 26.06
N ASN A 382 3.82 37.63 25.60
CA ASN A 382 4.80 38.71 25.69
C ASN A 382 4.38 39.94 24.88
N LYS A 383 3.86 39.76 23.66
CA LYS A 383 3.27 40.85 22.85
C LYS A 383 2.12 41.53 23.57
N ARG A 384 1.20 40.75 24.18
CA ARG A 384 0.08 41.31 24.95
C ARG A 384 0.56 42.12 26.16
N LEU A 385 1.54 41.62 26.91
CA LEU A 385 2.14 42.36 28.04
C LEU A 385 2.79 43.67 27.59
N SER A 386 3.48 43.66 26.44
CA SER A 386 4.06 44.88 25.86
C SER A 386 2.99 45.93 25.51
N LEU A 387 1.89 45.50 24.87
CA LEU A 387 0.75 46.37 24.56
C LEU A 387 0.09 46.94 25.83
N LEU A 388 -0.05 46.12 26.89
CA LEU A 388 -0.56 46.60 28.18
C LEU A 388 0.34 47.68 28.77
N ARG A 389 1.66 47.49 28.74
CA ARG A 389 2.63 48.47 29.25
C ARG A 389 2.59 49.79 28.47
N SER A 390 2.36 49.75 27.15
CA SER A 390 2.26 50.97 26.34
C SER A 390 0.99 51.81 26.57
N ARG A 391 0.00 51.28 27.29
CA ARG A 391 -1.28 51.95 27.58
C ARG A 391 -1.31 52.62 28.96
N ILE A 392 -0.37 52.26 29.83
CA ILE A 392 -0.12 52.89 31.14
C ILE A 392 0.81 54.07 30.90
#